data_AF-A0A9N9H846-F1
#
_entry.id   AF-A0A9N9H846-F1
#
_cell.length_a   1.000
_cell.length_b   1.000
_cell.length_c   1.000
_cell.angle_alpha   90.00
_cell.angle_beta   90.00
_cell.angle_gamma   90.00
#
_symmetry.space_group_name_H-M   'P 1'
#
loop_
_entity.id
_entity.type
_entity.pdbx_description
1 polymer ?
#
loop_
_entity_poly.entity_id
_entity_poly.type
_entity_poly.pdbx_seq_one_letter_code
_entity_poly.pdbx_strand_id
1 'polypeptide(L)'
;MFEFKDSNITVILCGKQGEWGWNKDELDLKLCSREIALPLTAVVISIVTLIVFQCCRKTPTRRTYTPIPTAEQIEAEERERYQYIPISKYDTGQLVISFIHLGFVGFLFGWRVDEYDEKKHKYGAFWVVGAIGQFISWLYISALLACHLMTRKNQSRYGYLRHLLFLYALFLLTAIINLRSNLKKDQQKVRATLGYELVFAYWNVVACFVLFALSMMRPRYPELKRTPRRRRLSRDTTASLWGLISFSWISPIIKLGNKRALTSDDLWELPPECQAAQCYDELDRLTNLDLLSRLLVANLTNLFTFLVIAIFRSIFAFTTPYFLQLLLESIESEKSNGTPSEKPYLFILGILISELLRIIFLNQLNYQVVWLGIRVEQMLSVMVYQKQLRLKLSLNKNGNNNRPHNVLTMDVDDIAGFFSNLPFLLTIPLEILVAMIYLARLLGWSSIIGVAMMTICLWSNKKLTRRIGRLQKRVKKARDERVGEIFELLHAVRMIKMFAWERSFHERLMFTLFAFASFTFGFNNVLTPSRTFTSLALFNTLKQPLQILPNLVFELVGLGVAVNRIERFLQEVDVQTDNPVFSADLGDNTTIGFTKADIAWNQMNPRGLNEFILKEVDLEFPVGKLSVI
;
A
#
# COMPACT_ATOMS: atom_id res chain seq x y z
N MET A 1 -15.83 -37.60 35.61
CA MET A 1 -15.28 -36.46 36.36
C MET A 1 -14.52 -35.60 35.36
N PHE A 2 -15.03 -34.53 34.75
CA PHE A 2 -16.24 -33.73 34.96
C PHE A 2 -16.98 -33.51 33.62
N GLU A 3 -18.29 -33.41 33.74
CA GLU A 3 -19.32 -33.15 32.75
C GLU A 3 -19.89 -31.74 33.03
N PHE A 4 -20.28 -30.97 32.00
CA PHE A 4 -21.39 -29.98 31.98
C PHE A 4 -21.46 -29.41 30.54
N LYS A 5 -22.41 -29.73 29.65
CA LYS A 5 -23.87 -29.46 29.54
C LYS A 5 -24.25 -28.18 28.74
N ASP A 6 -24.98 -28.43 27.64
CA ASP A 6 -26.00 -27.65 26.92
C ASP A 6 -25.78 -26.21 26.43
N SER A 7 -25.94 -26.01 25.11
CA SER A 7 -27.10 -25.27 24.53
C SER A 7 -27.13 -25.24 22.98
N ASN A 8 -28.15 -25.93 22.44
CA ASN A 8 -28.98 -25.73 21.22
C ASN A 8 -28.58 -24.61 20.22
N ILE A 9 -28.77 -24.73 18.90
CA ILE A 9 -29.99 -25.11 18.16
C ILE A 9 -29.57 -25.68 16.79
N THR A 10 -29.89 -26.95 16.53
CA THR A 10 -29.92 -27.53 15.17
C THR A 10 -31.34 -28.01 14.91
N VAL A 11 -32.02 -27.37 13.96
CA VAL A 11 -33.36 -27.74 13.54
C VAL A 11 -33.30 -29.08 12.83
N ILE A 12 -33.98 -30.07 13.42
CA ILE A 12 -34.18 -31.43 12.95
C ILE A 12 -35.28 -31.43 11.88
N LEU A 13 -35.01 -32.05 10.73
CA LEU A 13 -36.04 -32.72 9.92
C LEU A 13 -35.53 -34.15 9.62
N CYS A 14 -36.46 -35.09 9.76
CA CYS A 14 -36.28 -36.48 10.18
C CYS A 14 -36.04 -37.46 9.01
N GLY A 15 -35.38 -38.59 9.28
CA GLY A 15 -35.32 -39.79 8.43
C GLY A 15 -34.59 -40.95 9.13
N LYS A 16 -35.28 -42.09 9.32
CA LYS A 16 -34.95 -43.24 10.18
C LYS A 16 -33.70 -44.05 9.80
N GLN A 17 -33.19 -44.75 10.80
CA GLN A 17 -32.06 -45.69 10.83
C GLN A 17 -32.04 -46.73 9.70
N GLY A 18 -30.82 -46.98 9.19
CA GLY A 18 -30.38 -48.32 8.80
C GLY A 18 -30.26 -48.60 7.30
N GLU A 19 -29.35 -47.94 6.60
CA GLU A 19 -28.65 -48.46 5.40
C GLU A 19 -27.54 -47.48 5.02
N TRP A 20 -26.26 -47.87 5.19
CA TRP A 20 -25.12 -47.08 4.68
C TRP A 20 -24.93 -47.34 3.19
N GLY A 21 -25.94 -46.95 2.40
CA GLY A 21 -25.88 -46.88 0.95
C GLY A 21 -26.00 -45.43 0.52
N TRP A 22 -25.02 -44.91 -0.20
CA TRP A 22 -25.08 -43.57 -0.79
C TRP A 22 -26.19 -43.55 -1.85
N ASN A 23 -27.40 -43.19 -1.46
CA ASN A 23 -28.51 -43.05 -2.40
C ASN A 23 -28.23 -41.82 -3.28
N LYS A 24 -28.14 -42.02 -4.61
CA LYS A 24 -27.84 -40.95 -5.59
C LYS A 24 -28.81 -39.77 -5.48
N ASP A 25 -30.04 -40.01 -5.05
CA ASP A 25 -31.11 -39.02 -4.98
C ASP A 25 -30.92 -38.01 -3.84
N GLU A 26 -30.17 -38.35 -2.79
CA GLU A 26 -29.88 -37.45 -1.66
C GLU A 26 -28.82 -36.38 -2.01
N LEU A 27 -27.99 -36.64 -3.03
CA LEU A 27 -26.96 -35.71 -3.51
C LEU A 27 -27.58 -34.51 -4.26
N ASP A 28 -28.68 -34.72 -4.97
CA ASP A 28 -29.38 -33.69 -5.74
C ASP A 28 -30.08 -32.65 -4.84
N LEU A 29 -30.59 -33.08 -3.67
CA LEU A 29 -31.17 -32.20 -2.64
C LEU A 29 -30.12 -31.26 -2.01
N LYS A 30 -28.86 -31.70 -1.85
CA LYS A 30 -27.76 -30.85 -1.33
C LYS A 30 -27.26 -29.82 -2.34
N LEU A 31 -27.47 -30.01 -3.63
CA LEU A 31 -27.04 -29.07 -4.67
C LEU A 31 -28.02 -27.92 -4.85
N CYS A 32 -29.30 -28.23 -4.83
CA CYS A 32 -30.37 -27.28 -5.03
C CYS A 32 -30.50 -26.32 -3.82
N SER A 33 -29.90 -26.66 -2.67
CA SER A 33 -29.82 -25.79 -1.48
C SER A 33 -28.83 -24.67 -1.63
N ARG A 34 -27.83 -24.86 -2.48
CA ARG A 34 -26.84 -23.84 -2.82
C ARG A 34 -27.37 -22.86 -3.85
N GLU A 35 -28.34 -23.26 -4.69
CA GLU A 35 -29.00 -22.34 -5.64
C GLU A 35 -29.95 -21.34 -4.95
N ILE A 36 -30.44 -21.68 -3.75
CA ILE A 36 -31.35 -20.83 -2.95
C ILE A 36 -30.60 -20.10 -1.87
N ALA A 37 -29.87 -20.84 -1.02
CA ALA A 37 -29.33 -20.29 0.22
C ALA A 37 -28.27 -19.22 -0.04
N LEU A 38 -27.39 -19.40 -1.02
CA LEU A 38 -26.32 -18.42 -1.32
C LEU A 38 -26.86 -17.09 -1.87
N PRO A 39 -27.71 -17.05 -2.92
CA PRO A 39 -28.23 -15.78 -3.42
C PRO A 39 -29.19 -15.09 -2.43
N LEU A 40 -30.04 -15.83 -1.72
CA LEU A 40 -30.91 -15.22 -0.69
C LEU A 40 -30.12 -14.71 0.51
N THR A 41 -29.14 -15.47 1.03
CA THR A 41 -28.26 -14.96 2.09
C THR A 41 -27.44 -13.77 1.61
N ALA A 42 -27.01 -13.75 0.36
CA ALA A 42 -26.32 -12.60 -0.22
C ALA A 42 -27.20 -11.35 -0.29
N VAL A 43 -28.46 -11.50 -0.71
CA VAL A 43 -29.43 -10.40 -0.72
C VAL A 43 -29.65 -9.91 0.72
N VAL A 44 -29.90 -10.79 1.68
CA VAL A 44 -30.07 -10.43 3.10
C VAL A 44 -28.83 -9.74 3.66
N ILE A 45 -27.63 -10.28 3.43
CA ILE A 45 -26.36 -9.67 3.86
C ILE A 45 -26.15 -8.31 3.16
N SER A 46 -26.52 -8.19 1.88
CA SER A 46 -26.40 -6.92 1.15
C SER A 46 -27.36 -5.85 1.69
N ILE A 47 -28.57 -6.25 2.09
CA ILE A 47 -29.55 -5.37 2.72
C ILE A 47 -29.04 -4.96 4.11
N VAL A 48 -28.57 -5.90 4.93
CA VAL A 48 -28.01 -5.63 6.26
C VAL A 48 -26.79 -4.72 6.15
N THR A 49 -25.87 -4.97 5.23
CA THR A 49 -24.68 -4.12 5.03
C THR A 49 -25.05 -2.72 4.53
N LEU A 50 -26.08 -2.59 3.70
CA LEU A 50 -26.58 -1.29 3.24
C LEU A 50 -27.27 -0.52 4.37
N ILE A 51 -28.04 -1.20 5.23
CA ILE A 51 -28.66 -0.63 6.44
C ILE A 51 -27.58 -0.21 7.44
N VAL A 52 -26.62 -1.09 7.75
CA VAL A 52 -25.48 -0.79 8.63
C VAL A 52 -24.67 0.38 8.09
N PHE A 53 -24.42 0.43 6.78
CA PHE A 53 -23.74 1.55 6.15
C PHE A 53 -24.54 2.87 6.25
N GLN A 54 -25.86 2.82 6.19
CA GLN A 54 -26.71 3.98 6.41
C GLN A 54 -26.80 4.39 7.89
N CYS A 55 -26.75 3.44 8.83
CA CYS A 55 -26.82 3.66 10.28
C CYS A 55 -25.48 4.13 10.89
N CYS A 56 -24.34 3.58 10.45
CA CYS A 56 -23.00 3.97 10.90
C CYS A 56 -22.56 5.35 10.37
N ARG A 57 -23.41 6.01 9.58
CA ARG A 57 -23.15 7.28 8.89
C ARG A 57 -23.16 8.53 9.80
N LYS A 58 -23.07 8.35 11.12
CA LYS A 58 -22.93 9.42 12.11
C LYS A 58 -21.49 9.66 12.57
N THR A 59 -20.48 9.00 11.99
CA THR A 59 -19.09 9.41 12.21
C THR A 59 -18.75 10.56 11.26
N PRO A 60 -18.37 11.73 11.78
CA PRO A 60 -17.99 12.85 10.92
C PRO A 60 -16.80 12.42 10.06
N THR A 61 -16.98 12.48 8.75
CA THR A 61 -15.87 12.42 7.79
C THR A 61 -14.77 13.35 8.28
N ARG A 62 -13.57 12.80 8.47
CA ARG A 62 -12.33 13.52 8.74
C ARG A 62 -12.38 14.83 7.96
N ARG A 63 -12.51 15.97 8.65
CA ARG A 63 -12.43 17.29 8.00
C ARG A 63 -11.07 17.36 7.35
N THR A 64 -11.02 17.17 6.03
CA THR A 64 -9.90 17.54 5.19
C THR A 64 -9.71 19.03 5.39
N TYR A 65 -8.55 19.43 5.91
CA TYR A 65 -8.19 20.82 5.98
C TYR A 65 -8.05 21.31 4.54
N THR A 66 -9.08 22.00 4.05
CA THR A 66 -8.97 22.82 2.85
C THR A 66 -8.37 24.15 3.31
N PRO A 67 -7.25 24.62 2.72
CA PRO A 67 -6.79 25.97 2.97
C PRO A 67 -7.93 26.96 2.71
N ILE A 68 -7.99 28.06 3.47
CA ILE A 68 -9.03 29.08 3.34
C ILE A 68 -9.07 29.54 1.88
N PRO A 69 -10.17 29.32 1.14
CA PRO A 69 -10.23 29.70 -0.27
C PRO A 69 -10.19 31.22 -0.39
N THR A 70 -9.39 31.72 -1.33
CA THR A 70 -9.40 33.13 -1.73
C THR A 70 -10.72 33.47 -2.43
N ALA A 71 -11.14 34.74 -2.45
CA ALA A 71 -12.45 35.15 -3.01
C ALA A 71 -12.68 34.64 -4.46
N GLU A 72 -11.65 34.61 -5.30
CA GLU A 72 -11.70 34.01 -6.66
C GLU A 72 -11.93 32.48 -6.65
N GLN A 73 -11.44 31.78 -5.63
CA GLN A 73 -11.61 30.33 -5.48
C GLN A 73 -13.03 29.98 -5.02
N ILE A 74 -13.68 30.86 -4.25
CA ILE A 74 -15.09 30.70 -3.83
C ILE A 74 -16.01 30.81 -5.05
N GLU A 75 -15.78 31.80 -5.93
CA GLU A 75 -16.57 31.95 -7.17
C GLU A 75 -16.33 30.80 -8.16
N ALA A 76 -15.12 30.25 -8.22
CA ALA A 76 -14.80 29.07 -9.02
C ALA A 76 -15.43 27.78 -8.44
N GLU A 77 -15.39 27.59 -7.13
CA GLU A 77 -16.05 26.48 -6.42
C GLU A 77 -17.58 26.52 -6.57
N GLU A 78 -18.19 27.72 -6.57
CA GLU A 78 -19.63 27.87 -6.79
C GLU A 78 -20.03 27.55 -8.24
N ARG A 79 -19.20 27.89 -9.24
CA ARG A 79 -19.45 27.49 -10.65
C ARG A 79 -19.25 25.99 -10.90
N GLU A 80 -18.28 25.34 -10.24
CA GLU A 80 -18.00 23.91 -10.43
C GLU A 80 -19.00 22.99 -9.69
N ARG A 81 -19.66 23.47 -8.63
CA ARG A 81 -20.62 22.71 -7.81
C ARG A 81 -21.82 22.13 -8.58
N TYR A 82 -22.08 22.62 -9.80
CA TYR A 82 -23.25 22.27 -10.61
C TYR A 82 -22.94 21.47 -11.89
N GLN A 83 -21.73 20.95 -12.07
CA GLN A 83 -21.39 20.23 -13.31
C GLN A 83 -22.01 18.82 -13.34
N TYR A 84 -22.98 18.61 -14.24
CA TYR A 84 -23.60 17.30 -14.51
C TYR A 84 -22.54 16.26 -14.91
N ILE A 85 -22.45 15.15 -14.17
CA ILE A 85 -21.57 14.03 -14.55
C ILE A 85 -22.19 13.33 -15.78
N PRO A 86 -21.49 13.24 -16.93
CA PRO A 86 -22.04 12.62 -18.15
C PRO A 86 -22.19 11.10 -17.98
N ILE A 87 -23.28 10.49 -18.48
CA ILE A 87 -23.50 9.03 -18.43
C ILE A 87 -22.31 8.33 -19.07
N SER A 88 -21.63 7.46 -18.29
CA SER A 88 -20.50 6.72 -18.82
C SER A 88 -21.00 5.59 -19.72
N LYS A 89 -20.26 5.27 -20.78
CA LYS A 89 -20.59 4.14 -21.68
C LYS A 89 -20.72 2.82 -20.91
N TYR A 90 -19.96 2.65 -19.82
CA TYR A 90 -20.02 1.49 -18.93
C TYR A 90 -21.36 1.41 -18.18
N ASP A 91 -21.94 2.55 -17.80
CA ASP A 91 -23.21 2.61 -17.06
C ASP A 91 -24.37 2.16 -17.95
N THR A 92 -24.36 2.61 -19.21
CA THR A 92 -25.33 2.18 -20.23
C THR A 92 -25.17 0.70 -20.54
N GLY A 93 -23.92 0.22 -20.74
CA GLY A 93 -23.65 -1.20 -21.01
C GLY A 93 -24.11 -2.10 -19.85
N GLN A 94 -23.84 -1.70 -18.62
CA GLN A 94 -24.25 -2.44 -17.43
C GLN A 94 -25.78 -2.52 -17.29
N LEU A 95 -26.51 -1.44 -17.60
CA LEU A 95 -27.96 -1.42 -17.60
C LEU A 95 -28.53 -2.37 -18.66
N VAL A 96 -28.06 -2.25 -19.91
CA VAL A 96 -28.56 -3.07 -21.02
C VAL A 96 -28.33 -4.55 -20.74
N ILE A 97 -27.12 -4.93 -20.30
CA ILE A 97 -26.78 -6.33 -20.05
C ILE A 97 -27.53 -6.87 -18.83
N SER A 98 -27.69 -6.08 -17.76
CA SER A 98 -28.46 -6.51 -16.58
C SER A 98 -29.93 -6.72 -16.92
N PHE A 99 -30.51 -5.91 -17.81
CA PHE A 99 -31.90 -6.06 -18.25
C PHE A 99 -32.09 -7.28 -19.15
N ILE A 100 -31.19 -7.52 -20.11
CA ILE A 100 -31.20 -8.74 -20.93
C ILE A 100 -31.06 -9.99 -20.05
N HIS A 101 -30.15 -9.94 -19.07
CA HIS A 101 -29.94 -11.06 -18.17
C HIS A 101 -31.14 -11.31 -17.24
N LEU A 102 -31.80 -10.26 -16.74
CA LEU A 102 -33.04 -10.38 -15.98
C LEU A 102 -34.15 -11.05 -16.80
N GLY A 103 -34.28 -10.69 -18.09
CA GLY A 103 -35.22 -11.36 -19.00
C GLY A 103 -34.92 -12.84 -19.18
N PHE A 104 -33.64 -13.20 -19.30
CA PHE A 104 -33.20 -14.60 -19.44
C PHE A 104 -33.44 -15.42 -18.17
N VAL A 105 -33.19 -14.85 -16.99
CA VAL A 105 -33.50 -15.48 -15.69
C VAL A 105 -35.01 -15.59 -15.48
N GLY A 106 -35.79 -14.59 -15.91
CA GLY A 106 -37.25 -14.62 -15.86
C GLY A 106 -37.85 -15.71 -16.75
N PHE A 107 -37.31 -15.91 -17.95
CA PHE A 107 -37.70 -17.02 -18.83
C PHE A 107 -37.40 -18.38 -18.20
N LEU A 108 -36.19 -18.55 -17.65
CA LEU A 108 -35.81 -19.78 -16.95
C LEU A 108 -36.74 -20.05 -15.76
N PHE A 109 -37.10 -19.02 -14.99
CA PHE A 109 -38.08 -19.15 -13.92
C PHE A 109 -39.44 -19.65 -14.43
N GLY A 110 -40.00 -19.04 -15.48
CA GLY A 110 -41.27 -19.47 -16.07
C GLY A 110 -41.22 -20.92 -16.57
N TRP A 111 -40.19 -21.27 -17.33
CA TRP A 111 -40.02 -22.62 -17.85
C TRP A 111 -39.88 -23.68 -16.74
N ARG A 112 -39.15 -23.38 -15.67
CA ARG A 112 -39.01 -24.30 -14.52
C ARG A 112 -40.31 -24.48 -13.73
N VAL A 113 -41.19 -23.49 -13.71
CA VAL A 113 -42.53 -23.59 -13.09
C VAL A 113 -43.45 -24.47 -13.93
N ASP A 114 -43.52 -24.22 -15.23
CA ASP A 114 -44.36 -25.02 -16.15
C ASP A 114 -43.94 -26.50 -16.15
N GLU A 115 -42.63 -26.76 -16.19
CA GLU A 115 -42.09 -28.12 -16.17
C GLU A 115 -42.37 -28.87 -14.84
N TYR A 116 -42.46 -28.15 -13.72
CA TYR A 116 -42.79 -28.72 -12.42
C TYR A 116 -44.25 -29.17 -12.35
N ASP A 117 -45.15 -28.40 -12.95
CA ASP A 117 -46.59 -28.70 -13.01
C ASP A 117 -46.87 -29.86 -13.99
N GLU A 118 -46.21 -29.90 -15.16
CA GLU A 118 -46.41 -30.97 -16.15
C GLU A 118 -45.89 -32.34 -15.69
N LYS A 119 -44.77 -32.39 -14.95
CA LYS A 119 -44.08 -33.66 -14.59
C LYS A 119 -44.43 -34.23 -13.21
N LYS A 120 -45.56 -33.83 -12.60
CA LYS A 120 -46.08 -34.38 -11.32
C LYS A 120 -44.99 -34.56 -10.25
N HIS A 121 -44.30 -33.48 -9.87
CA HIS A 121 -43.34 -33.46 -8.75
C HIS A 121 -42.13 -34.41 -8.85
N LYS A 122 -41.77 -34.88 -10.06
CA LYS A 122 -40.56 -35.70 -10.26
C LYS A 122 -39.26 -34.94 -9.91
N TYR A 123 -39.32 -33.61 -9.97
CA TYR A 123 -38.28 -32.71 -9.46
C TYR A 123 -38.75 -32.15 -8.11
N GLY A 124 -37.89 -32.16 -7.08
CA GLY A 124 -38.24 -31.63 -5.76
C GLY A 124 -38.62 -30.14 -5.82
N ALA A 125 -39.56 -29.70 -4.98
CA ALA A 125 -40.06 -28.30 -4.92
C ALA A 125 -38.94 -27.25 -4.84
N PHE A 126 -37.79 -27.65 -4.33
CA PHE A 126 -36.59 -26.87 -4.21
C PHE A 126 -36.01 -26.36 -5.54
N TRP A 127 -36.23 -27.07 -6.65
CA TRP A 127 -35.74 -26.66 -7.96
C TRP A 127 -36.43 -25.38 -8.48
N VAL A 128 -37.72 -25.25 -8.19
CA VAL A 128 -38.52 -24.05 -8.48
C VAL A 128 -38.16 -22.92 -7.51
N VAL A 129 -38.00 -23.24 -6.21
CA VAL A 129 -37.60 -22.25 -5.18
C VAL A 129 -36.24 -21.62 -5.50
N GLY A 130 -35.31 -22.35 -6.11
CA GLY A 130 -34.01 -21.83 -6.60
C GLY A 130 -34.16 -20.78 -7.68
N ALA A 131 -35.02 -21.04 -8.65
CA ALA A 131 -35.30 -20.09 -9.72
C ALA A 131 -35.96 -18.81 -9.19
N ILE A 132 -36.89 -18.94 -8.23
CA ILE A 132 -37.52 -17.80 -7.54
C ILE A 132 -36.46 -16.95 -6.83
N GLY A 133 -35.56 -17.58 -6.07
CA GLY A 133 -34.49 -16.89 -5.34
C GLY A 133 -33.55 -16.12 -6.28
N GLN A 134 -33.19 -16.71 -7.43
CA GLN A 134 -32.36 -16.05 -8.44
C GLN A 134 -33.08 -14.87 -9.09
N PHE A 135 -34.36 -15.02 -9.44
CA PHE A 135 -35.15 -13.95 -10.03
C PHE A 135 -35.31 -12.74 -9.09
N ILE A 136 -35.64 -12.99 -7.81
CA ILE A 136 -35.74 -11.94 -6.78
C ILE A 136 -34.39 -11.21 -6.61
N SER A 137 -33.29 -11.96 -6.64
CA SER A 137 -31.96 -11.37 -6.49
C SER A 137 -31.58 -10.46 -7.66
N TRP A 138 -31.94 -10.82 -8.89
CA TRP A 138 -31.71 -9.99 -10.08
C TRP A 138 -32.65 -8.80 -10.19
N LEU A 139 -33.88 -8.91 -9.67
CA LEU A 139 -34.76 -7.76 -9.47
C LEU A 139 -34.14 -6.76 -8.49
N TYR A 140 -33.56 -7.25 -7.38
CA TYR A 140 -32.85 -6.39 -6.43
C TYR A 140 -31.63 -5.69 -7.05
N ILE A 141 -30.80 -6.42 -7.82
CA ILE A 141 -29.66 -5.82 -8.56
C ILE A 141 -30.15 -4.72 -9.51
N SER A 142 -31.26 -4.95 -10.21
CA SER A 142 -31.85 -3.99 -11.15
C SER A 142 -32.39 -2.75 -10.43
N ALA A 143 -33.06 -2.93 -9.29
CA ALA A 143 -33.50 -1.83 -8.43
C ALA A 143 -32.32 -1.02 -7.88
N LEU A 144 -31.23 -1.69 -7.48
CA LEU A 144 -30.02 -1.04 -6.98
C LEU A 144 -29.32 -0.22 -8.08
N LEU A 145 -29.32 -0.71 -9.32
CA LEU A 145 -28.82 0.01 -10.48
C LEU A 145 -29.69 1.24 -10.83
N ALA A 146 -31.02 1.10 -10.78
CA ALA A 146 -31.95 2.21 -10.98
C ALA A 146 -31.79 3.30 -9.91
N CYS A 147 -31.71 2.90 -8.63
CA CYS A 147 -31.42 3.80 -7.52
C CYS A 147 -30.10 4.56 -7.75
N HIS A 148 -29.04 3.87 -8.16
CA HIS A 148 -27.74 4.48 -8.46
C HIS A 148 -27.83 5.57 -9.55
N LEU A 149 -28.58 5.31 -10.62
CA LEU A 149 -28.80 6.30 -11.68
C LEU A 149 -29.59 7.52 -11.19
N MET A 150 -30.55 7.32 -10.28
CA MET A 150 -31.36 8.41 -9.71
C MET A 150 -30.60 9.27 -8.68
N THR A 151 -29.72 8.67 -7.85
CA THR A 151 -29.01 9.39 -6.77
C THR A 151 -27.74 10.12 -7.23
N ARG A 152 -27.51 10.21 -8.54
CA ARG A 152 -26.30 10.74 -9.16
C ARG A 152 -25.99 12.20 -8.81
N LYS A 153 -27.00 12.99 -8.44
CA LYS A 153 -26.89 14.41 -8.09
C LYS A 153 -26.14 14.66 -6.78
N ASN A 154 -25.95 13.64 -5.94
CA ASN A 154 -25.41 13.79 -4.59
C ASN A 154 -24.30 12.75 -4.32
N GLN A 155 -23.22 12.86 -5.10
CA GLN A 155 -22.14 11.88 -5.30
C GLN A 155 -21.21 11.67 -4.08
N SER A 156 -21.73 11.74 -2.85
CA SER A 156 -21.01 11.38 -1.62
C SER A 156 -21.28 9.92 -1.18
N ARG A 157 -21.87 9.07 -2.03
CA ARG A 157 -22.43 7.77 -1.59
C ARG A 157 -22.05 6.59 -2.49
N TYR A 158 -20.75 6.34 -2.60
CA TYR A 158 -20.11 5.16 -3.22
C TYR A 158 -20.50 3.78 -2.64
N GLY A 159 -21.48 3.71 -1.73
CA GLY A 159 -21.99 2.45 -1.19
C GLY A 159 -22.54 1.57 -2.31
N TYR A 160 -23.48 2.09 -3.11
CA TYR A 160 -24.17 1.30 -4.14
C TYR A 160 -23.22 0.66 -5.15
N LEU A 161 -22.18 1.36 -5.59
CA LEU A 161 -21.18 0.83 -6.54
C LEU A 161 -20.40 -0.35 -5.97
N ARG A 162 -19.98 -0.25 -4.70
CA ARG A 162 -19.23 -1.30 -4.01
C ARG A 162 -20.12 -2.50 -3.73
N HIS A 163 -21.37 -2.27 -3.33
CA HIS A 163 -22.37 -3.34 -3.18
C HIS A 163 -22.62 -4.07 -4.49
N LEU A 164 -22.75 -3.33 -5.59
CA LEU A 164 -23.00 -3.89 -6.93
C LEU A 164 -21.83 -4.74 -7.43
N LEU A 165 -20.60 -4.28 -7.23
CA LEU A 165 -19.40 -5.07 -7.50
C LEU A 165 -19.37 -6.37 -6.66
N PHE A 166 -19.66 -6.26 -5.36
CA PHE A 166 -19.69 -7.42 -4.46
C PHE A 166 -20.74 -8.45 -4.90
N LEU A 167 -21.95 -7.99 -5.26
CA LEU A 167 -23.01 -8.86 -5.76
C LEU A 167 -22.56 -9.56 -7.04
N TYR A 168 -22.05 -8.85 -8.05
CA TYR A 168 -21.60 -9.50 -9.28
C TYR A 168 -20.46 -10.49 -9.07
N ALA A 169 -19.51 -10.20 -8.17
CA ALA A 169 -18.44 -11.13 -7.83
C ALA A 169 -18.99 -12.44 -7.23
N LEU A 170 -19.97 -12.32 -6.33
CA LEU A 170 -20.61 -13.47 -5.72
C LEU A 170 -21.48 -14.25 -6.72
N PHE A 171 -22.26 -13.55 -7.56
CA PHE A 171 -23.06 -14.17 -8.62
C PHE A 171 -22.21 -14.87 -9.68
N LEU A 172 -21.01 -14.35 -9.98
CA LEU A 172 -20.05 -15.04 -10.82
C LEU A 172 -19.57 -16.35 -10.17
N LEU A 173 -19.27 -16.35 -8.87
CA LEU A 173 -18.87 -17.56 -8.15
C LEU A 173 -19.99 -18.61 -8.12
N THR A 174 -21.23 -18.20 -7.84
CA THR A 174 -22.38 -19.12 -7.85
C THR A 174 -22.67 -19.65 -9.26
N ALA A 175 -22.55 -18.81 -10.30
CA ALA A 175 -22.70 -19.22 -11.69
C ALA A 175 -21.64 -20.27 -12.10
N ILE A 176 -20.37 -20.09 -11.72
CA ILE A 176 -19.30 -21.06 -11.98
C ILE A 176 -19.59 -22.41 -11.29
N ILE A 177 -20.04 -22.36 -10.03
CA ILE A 177 -20.42 -23.57 -9.28
C ILE A 177 -21.58 -24.29 -9.97
N ASN A 178 -22.58 -23.54 -10.45
CA ASN A 178 -23.74 -24.08 -11.15
C ASN A 178 -23.35 -24.72 -12.49
N LEU A 179 -22.53 -24.03 -13.30
CA LEU A 179 -22.01 -24.57 -14.56
C LEU A 179 -21.24 -25.88 -14.33
N ARG A 180 -20.35 -25.93 -13.34
CA ARG A 180 -19.62 -27.15 -12.97
C ARG A 180 -20.56 -28.29 -12.58
N SER A 181 -21.63 -27.97 -11.84
CA SER A 181 -22.63 -28.96 -11.44
C SER A 181 -23.34 -29.57 -12.65
N ASN A 182 -23.82 -28.73 -13.57
CA ASN A 182 -24.55 -29.19 -14.76
C ASN A 182 -23.66 -30.00 -15.71
N LEU A 183 -22.39 -29.63 -15.85
CA LEU A 183 -21.41 -30.41 -16.62
C LEU A 183 -21.19 -31.82 -16.06
N LYS A 184 -21.24 -32.00 -14.74
CA LYS A 184 -21.14 -33.34 -14.12
C LYS A 184 -22.39 -34.20 -14.34
N LYS A 185 -23.57 -33.59 -14.42
CA LYS A 185 -24.83 -34.31 -14.68
C LYS A 185 -24.89 -34.86 -16.11
N ASP A 186 -24.33 -34.13 -17.08
CA ASP A 186 -24.32 -34.53 -18.49
C ASP A 186 -23.45 -35.78 -18.77
N GLN A 187 -22.41 -36.03 -17.96
CA GLN A 187 -21.65 -37.29 -18.02
C GLN A 187 -22.49 -38.52 -17.62
N GLN A 188 -23.61 -38.36 -16.92
CA GLN A 188 -24.54 -39.42 -16.52
C GLN A 188 -25.81 -39.41 -17.40
N LYS A 189 -25.64 -39.58 -18.71
CA LYS A 189 -26.65 -39.96 -19.73
C LYS A 189 -28.14 -39.70 -19.36
N VAL A 190 -28.64 -38.47 -19.58
CA VAL A 190 -30.06 -38.20 -19.90
C VAL A 190 -30.12 -37.09 -20.94
N ARG A 191 -30.39 -37.44 -22.21
CA ARG A 191 -29.97 -36.66 -23.39
C ARG A 191 -31.04 -35.76 -24.04
N ALA A 192 -32.19 -35.47 -23.40
CA ALA A 192 -33.28 -34.76 -24.09
C ALA A 192 -33.75 -33.44 -23.45
N THR A 193 -33.68 -33.29 -22.12
CA THR A 193 -34.11 -32.06 -21.40
C THR A 193 -32.97 -31.23 -20.82
N LEU A 194 -31.71 -31.71 -20.87
CA LEU A 194 -30.54 -31.03 -20.30
C LEU A 194 -29.92 -29.93 -21.20
N GLY A 195 -30.28 -29.86 -22.48
CA GLY A 195 -29.64 -28.95 -23.44
C GLY A 195 -29.85 -27.47 -23.09
N TYR A 196 -31.08 -27.10 -22.77
CA TYR A 196 -31.42 -25.71 -22.45
C TYR A 196 -30.76 -25.25 -21.14
N GLU A 197 -30.86 -26.03 -20.05
CA GLU A 197 -30.22 -25.71 -18.76
C GLU A 197 -28.70 -25.50 -18.87
N LEU A 198 -28.03 -26.29 -19.71
CA LEU A 198 -26.60 -26.11 -19.98
C LEU A 198 -26.32 -24.76 -20.66
N VAL A 199 -27.09 -24.42 -21.70
CA VAL A 199 -27.00 -23.13 -22.41
C VAL A 199 -27.26 -21.97 -21.45
N PHE A 200 -28.26 -22.09 -20.57
CA PHE A 200 -28.55 -21.10 -19.53
C PHE A 200 -27.40 -20.95 -18.54
N ALA A 201 -26.79 -22.05 -18.09
CA ALA A 201 -25.64 -22.00 -17.19
C ALA A 201 -24.42 -21.32 -17.85
N TYR A 202 -24.16 -21.59 -19.13
CA TYR A 202 -23.11 -20.91 -19.90
C TYR A 202 -23.40 -19.41 -20.02
N TRP A 203 -24.61 -19.03 -20.42
CA TRP A 203 -25.01 -17.62 -20.51
C TRP A 203 -24.87 -16.91 -19.15
N ASN A 204 -25.27 -17.57 -18.06
CA ASN A 204 -25.19 -16.97 -16.73
C ASN A 204 -23.75 -16.65 -16.32
N VAL A 205 -22.80 -17.56 -16.57
CA VAL A 205 -21.38 -17.31 -16.34
C VAL A 205 -20.88 -16.16 -17.21
N VAL A 206 -21.21 -16.15 -18.50
CA VAL A 206 -20.77 -15.10 -19.44
C VAL A 206 -21.33 -13.74 -19.03
N ALA A 207 -22.63 -13.64 -18.75
CA ALA A 207 -23.28 -12.40 -18.36
C ALA A 207 -22.73 -11.86 -17.02
N CYS A 208 -22.60 -12.72 -16.01
CA CYS A 208 -22.01 -12.33 -14.72
C CYS A 208 -20.55 -11.88 -14.87
N PHE A 209 -19.76 -12.56 -15.71
CA PHE A 209 -18.37 -12.19 -15.97
C PHE A 209 -18.26 -10.83 -16.65
N VAL A 210 -19.07 -10.58 -17.69
CA VAL A 210 -19.08 -9.30 -18.41
C VAL A 210 -19.55 -8.17 -17.47
N LEU A 211 -20.60 -8.38 -16.67
CA LEU A 211 -21.08 -7.39 -15.71
C LEU A 211 -20.05 -7.09 -14.62
N PHE A 212 -19.36 -8.12 -14.11
CA PHE A 212 -18.26 -7.95 -13.17
C PHE A 212 -17.09 -7.18 -13.81
N ALA A 213 -16.70 -7.51 -15.04
CA ALA A 213 -15.64 -6.83 -15.77
C ALA A 213 -15.97 -5.34 -16.04
N LEU A 214 -17.20 -5.04 -16.47
CA LEU A 214 -17.66 -3.66 -16.66
C LEU A 214 -17.65 -2.87 -15.35
N SER A 215 -18.07 -3.49 -14.24
CA SER A 215 -18.01 -2.88 -12.90
C SER A 215 -16.56 -2.61 -12.45
N MET A 216 -15.64 -3.54 -12.74
CA MET A 216 -14.20 -3.39 -12.48
C MET A 216 -13.55 -2.27 -13.32
N MET A 217 -13.97 -2.11 -14.57
CA MET A 217 -13.44 -1.09 -15.48
C MET A 217 -14.01 0.31 -15.25
N ARG A 218 -15.05 0.44 -14.43
CA ARG A 218 -15.70 1.71 -14.12
C ARG A 218 -14.82 2.63 -13.26
N PRO A 219 -14.63 3.91 -13.63
CA PRO A 219 -13.83 4.86 -12.84
C PRO A 219 -14.48 5.18 -11.50
N ARG A 220 -13.66 5.41 -10.46
CA ARG A 220 -14.13 5.54 -9.07
C ARG A 220 -14.62 6.94 -8.69
N TYR A 221 -14.14 8.02 -9.31
CA TYR A 221 -14.50 9.40 -8.92
C TYR A 221 -14.96 10.22 -10.13
N PRO A 222 -15.92 11.16 -9.95
CA PRO A 222 -16.14 12.20 -10.95
C PRO A 222 -14.86 13.04 -11.05
N GLU A 223 -14.49 13.45 -12.25
CA GLU A 223 -13.28 14.22 -12.51
C GLU A 223 -13.32 15.58 -11.79
N LEU A 224 -12.77 15.69 -10.58
CA LEU A 224 -12.28 16.99 -10.08
C LEU A 224 -11.07 17.34 -10.95
N LYS A 225 -11.33 18.10 -12.01
CA LYS A 225 -10.38 18.26 -13.12
C LYS A 225 -9.15 19.07 -12.74
N ARG A 226 -9.27 20.00 -11.80
CA ARG A 226 -8.20 20.97 -11.49
C ARG A 226 -8.23 21.41 -10.03
N THR A 227 -7.06 21.42 -9.42
CA THR A 227 -6.77 22.10 -8.16
C THR A 227 -6.67 23.62 -8.40
N PRO A 228 -6.56 24.45 -7.34
CA PRO A 228 -6.35 25.89 -7.49
C PRO A 228 -5.13 26.27 -8.34
N ARG A 229 -4.14 25.38 -8.43
CA ARG A 229 -2.94 25.53 -9.27
C ARG A 229 -3.15 25.12 -10.74
N ARG A 230 -4.39 24.85 -11.17
CA ARG A 230 -4.79 24.43 -12.53
C ARG A 230 -4.12 23.13 -13.04
N ARG A 231 -3.40 22.39 -12.19
CA ARG A 231 -2.83 21.08 -12.52
C ARG A 231 -3.88 19.99 -12.36
N ARG A 232 -3.74 18.93 -13.17
CA ARG A 232 -4.63 17.77 -13.09
C ARG A 232 -4.25 16.93 -11.88
N LEU A 233 -5.24 16.51 -11.11
CA LEU A 233 -5.03 15.57 -10.02
C LEU A 233 -4.51 14.23 -10.57
N SER A 234 -3.74 13.52 -9.76
CA SER A 234 -3.24 12.20 -10.09
C SER A 234 -4.37 11.23 -10.42
N ARG A 235 -4.18 10.46 -11.49
CA ARG A 235 -5.23 9.62 -12.07
C ARG A 235 -5.56 8.39 -11.24
N ASP A 236 -4.70 8.00 -10.30
CA ASP A 236 -4.91 6.92 -9.34
C ASP A 236 -6.16 7.15 -8.48
N THR A 237 -6.46 8.41 -8.14
CA THR A 237 -7.71 8.77 -7.45
C THR A 237 -8.91 8.38 -8.31
N THR A 238 -8.95 8.84 -9.56
CA THR A 238 -10.06 8.59 -10.50
C THR A 238 -10.08 7.19 -11.13
N ALA A 239 -9.01 6.42 -10.97
CA ALA A 239 -8.81 5.15 -11.67
C ALA A 239 -9.92 4.14 -11.33
N SER A 240 -10.23 3.29 -12.31
CA SER A 240 -11.10 2.15 -12.08
C SER A 240 -10.42 1.12 -11.17
N LEU A 241 -11.19 0.17 -10.64
CA LEU A 241 -10.62 -0.93 -9.84
C LEU A 241 -9.60 -1.72 -10.65
N TRP A 242 -9.94 -2.03 -11.89
CA TRP A 242 -9.00 -2.62 -12.84
C TRP A 242 -7.80 -1.71 -13.09
N GLY A 243 -8.03 -0.41 -13.23
CA GLY A 243 -6.98 0.59 -13.40
C GLY A 243 -5.95 0.58 -12.27
N LEU A 244 -6.41 0.42 -11.04
CA LEU A 244 -5.56 0.32 -9.85
C LEU A 244 -4.79 -0.99 -9.79
N ILE A 245 -5.46 -2.13 -10.05
CA ILE A 245 -4.83 -3.47 -10.03
C ILE A 245 -3.76 -3.59 -11.13
N SER A 246 -4.05 -3.07 -12.33
CA SER A 246 -3.17 -3.15 -13.50
C SER A 246 -2.18 -1.99 -13.61
N PHE A 247 -2.27 -1.00 -12.72
CA PHE A 247 -1.57 0.29 -12.83
C PHE A 247 -1.79 1.02 -14.18
N SER A 248 -2.83 0.70 -14.95
CA SER A 248 -3.05 1.30 -16.28
C SER A 248 -3.31 2.81 -16.25
N TRP A 249 -3.59 3.39 -15.08
CA TRP A 249 -3.70 4.84 -14.90
C TRP A 249 -2.39 5.58 -15.21
N ILE A 250 -1.22 4.93 -15.15
CA ILE A 250 0.08 5.53 -15.50
C ILE A 250 0.35 5.50 -17.02
N SER A 251 -0.32 4.64 -17.79
CA SER A 251 -0.08 4.51 -19.23
C SER A 251 -0.11 5.81 -20.04
N PRO A 252 -0.96 6.82 -19.73
CA PRO A 252 -0.96 8.11 -20.42
C PRO A 252 0.35 8.89 -20.27
N ILE A 253 0.98 8.89 -19.08
CA ILE A 253 2.24 9.61 -18.87
C ILE A 253 3.41 8.87 -19.52
N ILE A 254 3.39 7.53 -19.50
CA ILE A 254 4.37 6.71 -20.21
C ILE A 254 4.27 6.95 -21.73
N LYS A 255 3.05 6.99 -22.28
CA LYS A 255 2.82 7.31 -23.69
C LYS A 255 3.27 8.73 -24.05
N LEU A 256 3.14 9.69 -23.13
CA LEU A 256 3.63 11.06 -23.33
C LEU A 256 5.17 11.10 -23.29
N GLY A 257 5.78 10.41 -22.32
CA GLY A 257 7.24 10.28 -22.18
C GLY A 257 7.91 9.57 -23.37
N ASN A 258 7.19 8.65 -24.02
CA ASN A 258 7.64 8.03 -25.27
C ASN A 258 7.62 8.99 -26.47
N LYS A 259 6.83 10.07 -26.40
CA LYS A 259 6.72 11.06 -27.48
C LYS A 259 7.66 12.25 -27.28
N ARG A 260 7.85 12.69 -26.04
CA ARG A 260 8.75 13.80 -25.69
C ARG A 260 9.28 13.64 -24.26
N ALA A 261 10.43 14.25 -23.99
CA ALA A 261 10.94 14.39 -22.63
C ALA A 261 9.90 15.11 -21.75
N LEU A 262 9.65 14.54 -20.57
CA LEU A 262 8.67 15.07 -19.63
C LEU A 262 9.20 16.31 -18.92
N THR A 263 8.34 17.31 -18.77
CA THR A 263 8.60 18.54 -18.02
C THR A 263 7.84 18.56 -16.69
N SER A 264 8.20 19.45 -15.77
CA SER A 264 7.53 19.58 -14.46
C SER A 264 6.03 19.89 -14.57
N ASP A 265 5.59 20.49 -15.67
CA ASP A 265 4.18 20.81 -15.93
C ASP A 265 3.37 19.61 -16.46
N ASP A 266 4.03 18.55 -16.92
CA ASP A 266 3.38 17.30 -17.35
C ASP A 266 3.01 16.39 -16.18
N LEU A 267 3.59 16.65 -15.01
CA LEU A 267 3.37 15.88 -13.80
C LEU A 267 2.00 16.20 -13.18
N TRP A 268 1.38 15.15 -12.63
CA TRP A 268 0.14 15.30 -11.89
C TRP A 268 0.37 15.87 -10.50
N GLU A 269 -0.65 16.54 -9.99
CA GLU A 269 -0.66 16.98 -8.60
C GLU A 269 -1.06 15.84 -7.67
N LEU A 270 -0.45 15.81 -6.49
CA LEU A 270 -0.71 14.76 -5.49
C LEU A 270 -2.15 14.88 -4.95
N PRO A 271 -2.78 13.74 -4.59
CA PRO A 271 -4.03 13.73 -3.86
C PRO A 271 -3.91 14.53 -2.55
N PRO A 272 -4.98 15.17 -2.06
CA PRO A 272 -4.96 15.91 -0.79
C PRO A 272 -4.43 15.05 0.36
N GLU A 273 -4.83 13.77 0.43
CA GLU A 273 -4.41 12.84 1.50
C GLU A 273 -2.89 12.56 1.51
N CYS A 274 -2.23 12.81 0.38
CA CYS A 274 -0.80 12.61 0.19
C CYS A 274 0.00 13.91 0.29
N GLN A 275 -0.66 15.06 0.52
CA GLN A 275 0.03 16.33 0.70
C GLN A 275 0.71 16.38 2.06
N ALA A 276 1.89 16.99 2.10
CA ALA A 276 2.74 17.02 3.29
C ALA A 276 2.04 17.66 4.50
N ALA A 277 1.22 18.70 4.28
CA ALA A 277 0.44 19.34 5.34
C ALA A 277 -0.57 18.37 5.99
N GLN A 278 -1.35 17.64 5.19
CA GLN A 278 -2.32 16.68 5.73
C GLN A 278 -1.63 15.51 6.43
N CYS A 279 -0.53 15.01 5.84
CA CYS A 279 0.27 13.96 6.46
C CYS A 279 0.81 14.39 7.84
N TYR A 280 1.33 15.62 7.93
CA TYR A 280 1.82 16.19 9.18
C TYR A 280 0.71 16.36 10.22
N ASP A 281 -0.45 16.90 9.86
CA ASP A 281 -1.57 17.10 10.78
C ASP A 281 -2.03 15.80 11.47
N GLU A 282 -1.98 14.68 10.75
CA GLU A 282 -2.29 13.37 11.32
C GLU A 282 -1.27 12.94 12.37
N LEU A 283 0.01 13.24 12.15
CA LEU A 283 1.08 12.95 13.10
C LEU A 283 1.04 13.90 14.30
N ASP A 284 0.77 15.19 14.07
CA ASP A 284 0.76 16.26 15.06
C ASP A 284 -0.29 16.03 16.16
N ARG A 285 -1.44 15.45 15.80
CA ARG A 285 -2.49 15.06 16.76
C ARG A 285 -2.06 14.04 17.81
N LEU A 286 -0.95 13.33 17.60
CA LEU A 286 -0.47 12.24 18.47
C LEU A 286 0.68 12.71 19.38
N THR A 287 0.55 13.82 20.11
CA THR A 287 1.67 14.39 20.88
C THR A 287 2.19 13.54 22.06
N ASN A 288 1.34 12.67 22.63
CA ASN A 288 1.64 11.97 23.90
C ASN A 288 2.46 10.68 23.76
N LEU A 289 2.95 10.36 22.56
CA LEU A 289 3.64 9.11 22.25
C LEU A 289 5.06 9.39 21.75
N ASP A 290 5.97 8.44 21.95
CA ASP A 290 7.30 8.45 21.34
C ASP A 290 7.21 8.53 19.81
N LEU A 291 8.22 9.11 19.16
CA LEU A 291 8.20 9.37 17.72
C LEU A 291 7.86 8.12 16.88
N LEU A 292 8.47 6.97 17.19
CA LEU A 292 8.23 5.73 16.46
C LEU A 292 6.79 5.22 16.65
N SER A 293 6.26 5.32 17.88
CA SER A 293 4.88 4.95 18.20
C SER A 293 3.89 5.88 17.50
N ARG A 294 4.17 7.19 17.42
CA ARG A 294 3.36 8.15 16.65
C ARG A 294 3.28 7.77 15.17
N LEU A 295 4.42 7.45 14.56
CA LEU A 295 4.49 7.03 13.16
C LEU A 295 3.72 5.73 12.89
N LEU A 296 3.82 4.74 13.80
CA LEU A 296 3.08 3.48 13.68
C LEU A 296 1.57 3.68 13.81
N VAL A 297 1.12 4.45 14.81
CA VAL A 297 -0.31 4.70 15.04
C VAL A 297 -0.91 5.53 13.90
N ALA A 298 -0.22 6.57 13.43
CA ALA A 298 -0.65 7.39 12.30
C ALA A 298 -0.84 6.56 11.01
N ASN A 299 -0.06 5.48 10.84
CA ASN A 299 -0.09 4.63 9.66
C ASN A 299 -0.75 3.27 9.87
N LEU A 300 -1.43 3.05 11.00
CA LEU A 300 -1.96 1.73 11.38
C LEU A 300 -2.93 1.16 10.34
N THR A 301 -3.76 2.01 9.74
CA THR A 301 -4.70 1.59 8.68
C THR A 301 -3.95 1.08 7.45
N ASN A 302 -2.87 1.74 7.04
CA ASN A 302 -2.05 1.30 5.91
C ASN A 302 -1.33 -0.01 6.24
N LEU A 303 -0.81 -0.14 7.47
CA LEU A 303 -0.15 -1.37 7.96
C LEU A 303 -1.11 -2.57 8.01
N PHE A 304 -2.36 -2.36 8.43
CA PHE A 304 -3.37 -3.42 8.41
C PHE A 304 -3.70 -3.85 6.99
N THR A 305 -3.93 -2.90 6.09
CA THR A 305 -4.23 -3.19 4.67
C THR A 305 -3.07 -3.94 4.02
N PHE A 306 -1.85 -3.54 4.34
CA PHE A 306 -0.62 -4.22 3.97
C PHE A 306 -0.59 -5.68 4.46
N LEU A 307 -0.86 -5.94 5.75
CA LEU A 307 -0.82 -7.27 6.33
C LEU A 307 -1.79 -8.22 5.62
N VAL A 308 -2.98 -7.73 5.30
CA VAL A 308 -3.99 -8.50 4.56
C VAL A 308 -3.46 -8.88 3.16
N ILE A 309 -2.93 -7.92 2.40
CA ILE A 309 -2.37 -8.16 1.05
C ILE A 309 -1.20 -9.15 1.12
N ALA A 310 -0.33 -9.01 2.12
CA ALA A 310 0.80 -9.90 2.35
C ALA A 310 0.35 -11.35 2.59
N ILE A 311 -0.63 -11.56 3.45
CA ILE A 311 -1.18 -12.91 3.74
C ILE A 311 -1.71 -13.54 2.45
N PHE A 312 -2.52 -12.82 1.67
CA PHE A 312 -3.02 -13.34 0.39
C PHE A 312 -1.91 -13.64 -0.60
N ARG A 313 -0.90 -12.77 -0.71
CA ARG A 313 0.30 -13.03 -1.54
C ARG A 313 0.95 -14.35 -1.15
N SER A 314 1.19 -14.57 0.14
CA SER A 314 1.84 -15.78 0.65
C SER A 314 0.97 -17.01 0.43
N ILE A 315 -0.35 -16.95 0.66
CA ILE A 315 -1.28 -18.05 0.39
C ILE A 315 -1.19 -18.50 -1.07
N PHE A 316 -1.26 -17.57 -2.02
CA PHE A 316 -1.19 -17.92 -3.44
C PHE A 316 0.19 -18.41 -3.86
N ALA A 317 1.27 -17.96 -3.20
CA ALA A 317 2.62 -18.48 -3.43
C ALA A 317 2.76 -19.96 -3.09
N PHE A 318 2.12 -20.43 -2.01
CA PHE A 318 2.11 -21.86 -1.64
C PHE A 318 1.01 -22.68 -2.33
N THR A 319 -0.01 -22.02 -2.87
CA THR A 319 -1.08 -22.68 -3.63
C THR A 319 -0.56 -23.24 -4.97
N THR A 320 0.36 -22.54 -5.63
CA THR A 320 0.98 -22.99 -6.90
C THR A 320 1.68 -24.36 -6.78
N PRO A 321 2.64 -24.58 -5.85
CA PRO A 321 3.27 -25.91 -5.69
C PRO A 321 2.30 -26.98 -5.21
N TYR A 322 1.25 -26.63 -4.46
CA TYR A 322 0.20 -27.57 -4.07
C TYR A 322 -0.59 -28.09 -5.28
N PHE A 323 -1.00 -27.22 -6.21
CA PHE A 323 -1.65 -27.68 -7.43
C PHE A 323 -0.71 -28.47 -8.33
N LEU A 324 0.58 -28.14 -8.35
CA LEU A 324 1.58 -28.94 -9.06
C LEU A 324 1.70 -30.36 -8.48
N GLN A 325 1.67 -30.50 -7.16
CA GLN A 325 1.65 -31.82 -6.49
C GLN A 325 0.41 -32.63 -6.90
N LEU A 326 -0.79 -32.03 -6.84
CA LEU A 326 -2.03 -32.69 -7.26
C LEU A 326 -2.02 -33.08 -8.74
N LEU A 327 -1.42 -32.25 -9.59
CA LEU A 327 -1.24 -32.55 -11.00
C LEU A 327 -0.36 -33.80 -11.19
N LEU A 328 0.80 -33.86 -10.54
CA LEU A 328 1.71 -34.99 -10.62
C LEU A 328 1.06 -36.29 -10.10
N GLU A 329 0.39 -36.23 -8.95
CA GLU A 329 -0.34 -37.38 -8.39
C GLU A 329 -1.46 -37.86 -9.32
N SER A 330 -2.15 -36.93 -10.00
CA SER A 330 -3.19 -37.29 -10.97
C SER A 330 -2.63 -38.01 -12.18
N ILE A 331 -1.49 -37.57 -12.71
CA ILE A 331 -0.80 -38.20 -13.85
C ILE A 331 -0.30 -39.59 -13.48
N GLU A 332 0.26 -39.76 -12.28
CA GLU A 332 0.70 -41.06 -11.77
C GLU A 332 -0.47 -42.04 -11.60
N SER A 333 -1.61 -41.57 -11.07
CA SER A 333 -2.81 -42.39 -10.88
C SER A 333 -3.47 -42.81 -12.21
N GLU A 334 -3.41 -41.95 -13.23
CA GLU A 334 -3.98 -42.22 -14.55
C GLU A 334 -3.17 -43.28 -15.31
N LYS A 335 -1.84 -43.25 -15.17
CA LYS A 335 -0.95 -44.31 -15.67
C LYS A 335 -1.27 -45.68 -15.06
N SER A 336 -1.81 -45.72 -13.84
CA SER A 336 -2.19 -46.96 -13.14
C SER A 336 -3.59 -47.46 -13.51
N ASN A 337 -4.58 -46.57 -13.67
CA ASN A 337 -6.00 -46.92 -13.81
C ASN A 337 -6.56 -46.88 -15.24
N GLY A 338 -5.81 -46.37 -16.23
CA GLY A 338 -6.15 -46.46 -17.67
C GLY A 338 -7.43 -45.73 -18.12
N THR A 339 -8.05 -44.91 -17.27
CA THR A 339 -9.23 -44.11 -17.62
C THR A 339 -8.86 -42.64 -17.79
N PRO A 340 -9.17 -42.00 -18.94
CA PRO A 340 -8.82 -40.61 -19.16
C PRO A 340 -9.56 -39.70 -18.18
N SER A 341 -8.83 -38.93 -17.36
CA SER A 341 -9.41 -38.03 -16.36
C SER A 341 -9.32 -36.57 -16.80
N GLU A 342 -10.40 -35.79 -16.61
CA GLU A 342 -10.40 -34.35 -16.90
C GLU A 342 -9.76 -33.51 -15.77
N LYS A 343 -9.48 -34.12 -14.62
CA LYS A 343 -8.93 -33.46 -13.41
C LYS A 343 -7.59 -32.73 -13.64
N PRO A 344 -6.63 -33.24 -14.44
CA PRO A 344 -5.35 -32.57 -14.67
C PRO A 344 -5.51 -31.16 -15.27
N TYR A 345 -6.45 -30.97 -16.20
CA TYR A 345 -6.72 -29.66 -16.81
C TYR A 345 -7.20 -28.62 -15.78
N LEU A 346 -8.00 -29.05 -14.79
CA LEU A 346 -8.43 -28.18 -13.69
C LEU A 346 -7.25 -27.77 -12.79
N PHE A 347 -6.28 -28.65 -12.58
CA PHE A 347 -5.07 -28.33 -11.81
C PHE A 347 -4.15 -27.36 -12.56
N ILE A 348 -4.00 -27.52 -13.88
CA ILE A 348 -3.26 -26.55 -14.73
C ILE A 348 -3.91 -25.17 -14.68
N LEU A 349 -5.25 -25.10 -14.79
CA LEU A 349 -6.00 -23.86 -14.61
C LEU A 349 -5.78 -23.27 -13.20
N GLY A 350 -5.78 -24.13 -12.18
CA GLY A 350 -5.48 -23.75 -10.80
C GLY A 350 -4.11 -23.11 -10.63
N ILE A 351 -3.06 -23.69 -11.25
CA ILE A 351 -1.70 -23.14 -11.30
C ILE A 351 -1.69 -21.77 -11.95
N LEU A 352 -2.36 -21.62 -13.11
CA LEU A 352 -2.43 -20.34 -13.83
C LEU A 352 -3.09 -19.26 -12.96
N ILE A 353 -4.24 -19.56 -12.36
CA ILE A 353 -4.99 -18.61 -11.54
C ILE A 353 -4.21 -18.24 -10.28
N SER A 354 -3.62 -19.21 -9.57
CA SER A 354 -2.84 -18.94 -8.36
C SER A 354 -1.64 -18.06 -8.67
N GLU A 355 -0.95 -18.29 -9.79
CA GLU A 355 0.22 -17.51 -10.18
C GLU A 355 -0.14 -16.07 -10.58
N LEU A 356 -1.22 -15.88 -11.33
CA LEU A 356 -1.73 -14.55 -11.66
C LEU A 356 -2.12 -13.76 -10.40
N LEU A 357 -2.83 -14.39 -9.46
CA LEU A 357 -3.21 -13.75 -8.20
C LEU A 357 -1.98 -13.42 -7.36
N ARG A 358 -1.01 -14.33 -7.26
CA ARG A 358 0.27 -14.10 -6.57
C ARG A 358 0.97 -12.85 -7.10
N ILE A 359 1.05 -12.69 -8.42
CA ILE A 359 1.68 -11.54 -9.08
C ILE A 359 0.92 -10.24 -8.80
N ILE A 360 -0.42 -10.27 -8.84
CA ILE A 360 -1.26 -9.10 -8.54
C ILE A 360 -1.00 -8.64 -7.10
N PHE A 361 -1.09 -9.55 -6.12
CA PHE A 361 -0.86 -9.19 -4.71
C PHE A 361 0.59 -8.77 -4.45
N LEU A 362 1.57 -9.37 -5.13
CA LEU A 362 2.98 -8.96 -5.05
C LEU A 362 3.18 -7.51 -5.47
N ASN A 363 2.65 -7.12 -6.63
CA ASN A 363 2.81 -5.76 -7.13
C ASN A 363 2.00 -4.74 -6.32
N GLN A 364 0.80 -5.11 -5.87
CA GLN A 364 0.02 -4.28 -4.96
C GLN A 364 0.74 -4.05 -3.64
N LEU A 365 1.41 -5.09 -3.12
CA LEU A 365 2.23 -4.99 -1.92
C LEU A 365 3.35 -3.97 -2.14
N ASN A 366 4.15 -4.14 -3.20
CA ASN A 366 5.27 -3.25 -3.53
C ASN A 366 4.82 -1.80 -3.66
N TYR A 367 3.67 -1.55 -4.29
CA TYR A 367 3.10 -0.21 -4.41
C TYR A 367 2.78 0.40 -3.04
N GLN A 368 2.07 -0.34 -2.17
CA GLN A 368 1.72 0.14 -0.82
C GLN A 368 2.96 0.43 0.03
N VAL A 369 3.98 -0.41 -0.09
CA VAL A 369 5.26 -0.28 0.61
C VAL A 369 5.97 1.03 0.26
N VAL A 370 6.13 1.32 -1.04
CA VAL A 370 6.78 2.57 -1.51
C VAL A 370 5.99 3.79 -1.03
N TRP A 371 4.65 3.73 -1.10
CA TRP A 371 3.80 4.81 -0.64
C TRP A 371 3.90 5.09 0.86
N LEU A 372 4.00 4.04 1.68
CA LEU A 372 4.18 4.19 3.12
C LEU A 372 5.50 4.91 3.44
N GLY A 373 6.58 4.57 2.73
CA GLY A 373 7.87 5.23 2.87
C GLY A 373 7.79 6.73 2.59
N ILE A 374 7.28 7.10 1.42
CA ILE A 374 7.10 8.50 1.01
C ILE A 374 6.23 9.25 2.02
N ARG A 375 5.15 8.65 2.49
CA ARG A 375 4.26 9.28 3.48
C ARG A 375 4.99 9.60 4.78
N VAL A 376 5.79 8.67 5.31
CA VAL A 376 6.58 8.87 6.52
C VAL A 376 7.66 9.94 6.30
N GLU A 377 8.31 9.94 5.14
CA GLU A 377 9.29 10.96 4.74
C GLU A 377 8.68 12.37 4.78
N GLN A 378 7.48 12.55 4.20
CA GLN A 378 6.79 13.84 4.19
C GLN A 378 6.38 14.29 5.59
N MET A 379 5.85 13.38 6.43
CA MET A 379 5.49 13.67 7.82
C MET A 379 6.70 14.20 8.61
N LEU A 380 7.83 13.49 8.52
CA LEU A 380 9.05 13.83 9.24
C LEU A 380 9.71 15.10 8.68
N SER A 381 9.74 15.27 7.36
CA SER A 381 10.33 16.44 6.70
C SER A 381 9.65 17.74 7.15
N VAL A 382 8.32 17.78 7.19
CA VAL A 382 7.57 18.95 7.67
C VAL A 382 7.84 19.20 9.14
N MET A 383 7.83 18.15 9.98
CA MET A 383 8.07 18.27 11.41
C MET A 383 9.49 18.81 11.72
N VAL A 384 10.51 18.26 11.06
CA VAL A 384 11.91 18.71 11.19
C VAL A 384 12.05 20.15 10.72
N TYR A 385 11.46 20.49 9.57
CA TYR A 385 11.49 21.85 9.03
C TYR A 385 10.82 22.86 9.98
N GLN A 386 9.64 22.56 10.50
CA GLN A 386 8.95 23.44 11.44
C GLN A 386 9.70 23.60 12.77
N LYS A 387 10.39 22.55 13.24
CA LYS A 387 11.25 22.64 14.43
C LYS A 387 12.46 23.52 14.14
N GLN A 388 13.09 23.35 12.99
CA GLN A 388 14.26 24.13 12.59
C GLN A 388 13.97 25.63 12.51
N LEU A 389 12.75 26.03 12.09
CA LEU A 389 12.32 27.42 12.08
C LEU A 389 12.10 28.02 13.48
N ARG A 390 11.91 27.18 14.50
CA ARG A 390 11.67 27.60 15.89
C ARG A 390 12.90 27.42 16.79
N LEU A 391 13.95 26.79 16.29
CA LEU A 391 15.11 26.41 17.08
C LEU A 391 15.91 27.63 17.53
N LYS A 392 16.27 27.70 18.82
CA LYS A 392 17.19 28.73 19.30
C LYS A 392 18.59 28.47 18.74
N LEU A 393 19.23 29.52 18.20
CA LEU A 393 20.62 29.45 17.78
C LEU A 393 21.49 29.22 19.03
N SER A 394 21.92 27.97 19.24
CA SER A 394 22.80 27.57 20.33
C SER A 394 24.10 27.10 19.72
N LEU A 395 25.22 27.74 20.06
CA LEU A 395 26.53 27.22 19.67
C LEU A 395 26.82 26.00 20.55
N ASN A 396 27.07 24.85 19.92
CA ASN A 396 27.50 23.67 20.66
C ASN A 396 28.87 23.95 21.33
N LYS A 397 29.24 23.22 22.39
CA LYS A 397 30.46 23.45 23.22
C LYS A 397 31.79 23.58 22.47
N ASN A 398 31.84 23.24 21.18
CA ASN A 398 33.01 23.31 20.32
C ASN A 398 32.98 24.46 19.29
N GLY A 399 32.06 25.44 19.41
CA GLY A 399 32.01 26.61 18.52
C GLY A 399 31.53 26.33 17.10
N ASN A 400 31.09 25.11 16.78
CA ASN A 400 30.49 24.78 15.48
C ASN A 400 28.98 25.06 15.51
N ASN A 401 28.49 25.71 14.45
CA ASN A 401 27.07 25.98 14.20
C ASN A 401 26.19 24.73 14.43
N ASN A 402 24.95 24.99 14.84
CA ASN A 402 23.88 23.98 14.90
C ASN A 402 23.97 23.04 13.69
N ARG A 403 23.94 21.75 13.99
CA ARG A 403 24.32 20.65 13.09
C ARG A 403 23.76 20.88 11.67
N PRO A 404 24.56 20.67 10.61
CA PRO A 404 24.10 20.96 9.26
C PRO A 404 22.84 20.17 8.94
N HIS A 405 21.83 20.86 8.40
CA HIS A 405 20.54 20.34 7.91
C HIS A 405 20.64 18.97 7.22
N ASN A 406 21.75 18.74 6.51
CA ASN A 406 22.07 17.52 5.77
C ASN A 406 22.09 16.23 6.63
N VAL A 407 22.33 16.34 7.93
CA VAL A 407 22.33 15.17 8.83
C VAL A 407 20.92 14.71 9.16
N LEU A 408 19.97 15.64 9.30
CA LEU A 408 18.58 15.34 9.64
C LEU A 408 17.79 14.85 8.43
N THR A 409 18.05 15.38 7.23
CA THR A 409 17.45 14.87 5.98
C THR A 409 17.85 13.42 5.71
N MET A 410 19.11 13.06 5.93
CA MET A 410 19.55 11.66 5.83
C MET A 410 18.84 10.74 6.83
N ASP A 411 18.54 11.22 8.03
CA ASP A 411 17.81 10.43 9.03
C ASP A 411 16.35 10.24 8.68
N VAL A 412 15.73 11.25 8.07
CA VAL A 412 14.37 11.14 7.54
C VAL A 412 14.33 10.07 6.46
N ASP A 413 15.28 10.08 5.53
CA ASP A 413 15.41 9.06 4.49
C ASP A 413 15.65 7.66 5.07
N ASP A 414 16.52 7.53 6.07
CA ASP A 414 16.79 6.27 6.75
C ASP A 414 15.53 5.70 7.43
N ILE A 415 14.73 6.54 8.10
CA ILE A 415 13.46 6.13 8.73
C ILE A 415 12.41 5.78 7.66
N ALA A 416 12.27 6.58 6.61
CA ALA A 416 11.35 6.31 5.50
C ALA A 416 11.71 5.01 4.76
N GLY A 417 13.00 4.76 4.55
CA GLY A 417 13.53 3.52 3.99
C GLY A 417 13.18 2.32 4.87
N PHE A 418 13.33 2.44 6.19
CA PHE A 418 12.87 1.39 7.11
C PHE A 418 11.37 1.11 7.01
N PHE A 419 10.50 2.14 6.95
CA PHE A 419 9.06 1.92 6.77
C PHE A 419 8.73 1.29 5.41
N SER A 420 9.56 1.54 4.39
CA SER A 420 9.52 0.85 3.10
C SER A 420 10.03 -0.61 3.16
N ASN A 421 10.73 -1.02 4.21
CA ASN A 421 11.23 -2.40 4.34
C ASN A 421 10.60 -3.18 5.50
N LEU A 422 9.91 -2.50 6.41
CA LEU A 422 9.13 -3.04 7.51
C LEU A 422 8.17 -4.16 7.07
N PRO A 423 7.53 -4.05 5.90
CA PRO A 423 6.83 -5.15 5.25
C PRO A 423 7.55 -6.49 5.21
N PHE A 424 8.79 -6.52 4.71
CA PHE A 424 9.56 -7.75 4.58
C PHE A 424 9.87 -8.38 5.94
N LEU A 425 10.08 -7.55 6.97
CA LEU A 425 10.33 -8.00 8.34
C LEU A 425 9.15 -8.81 8.89
N LEU A 426 7.92 -8.44 8.55
CA LEU A 426 6.71 -9.11 9.01
C LEU A 426 6.34 -10.32 8.14
N THR A 427 6.56 -10.25 6.82
CA THR A 427 6.18 -11.34 5.90
C THR A 427 7.13 -12.52 5.92
N ILE A 428 8.45 -12.29 6.04
CA ILE A 428 9.45 -13.36 5.93
C ILE A 428 9.24 -14.44 7.01
N PRO A 429 9.07 -14.11 8.31
CA PRO A 429 8.81 -15.13 9.33
C PRO A 429 7.52 -15.91 9.09
N LEU A 430 6.48 -15.22 8.60
CA LEU A 430 5.19 -15.84 8.27
C LEU A 430 5.35 -16.83 7.09
N GLU A 431 6.12 -16.48 6.06
CA GLU A 431 6.39 -17.36 4.93
C GLU A 431 7.24 -18.56 5.31
N ILE A 432 8.27 -18.35 6.13
CA ILE A 432 9.06 -19.46 6.68
C ILE A 432 8.16 -20.39 7.50
N LEU A 433 7.27 -19.85 8.33
CA LEU A 433 6.31 -20.64 9.12
C LEU A 433 5.39 -21.49 8.23
N VAL A 434 4.78 -20.88 7.21
CA VAL A 434 3.88 -21.60 6.28
C VAL A 434 4.66 -22.64 5.47
N ALA A 435 5.87 -22.32 4.99
CA ALA A 435 6.74 -23.25 4.28
C ALA A 435 7.13 -24.45 5.16
N MET A 436 7.47 -24.21 6.43
CA MET A 436 7.79 -25.27 7.39
C MET A 436 6.60 -26.20 7.62
N ILE A 437 5.39 -25.65 7.80
CA ILE A 437 4.16 -26.44 7.94
C ILE A 437 3.90 -27.28 6.69
N TYR A 438 4.05 -26.68 5.51
CA TYR A 438 3.84 -27.38 4.23
C TYR A 438 4.86 -28.53 4.03
N LEU A 439 6.13 -28.27 4.31
CA LEU A 439 7.21 -29.25 4.18
C LEU A 439 7.07 -30.39 5.22
N ALA A 440 6.63 -30.08 6.43
CA ALA A 440 6.31 -31.08 7.46
C ALA A 440 5.16 -32.01 7.05
N ARG A 441 4.14 -31.48 6.36
CA ARG A 441 3.05 -32.31 5.81
C ARG A 441 3.50 -33.17 4.63
N LEU A 442 4.44 -32.69 3.81
CA LEU A 442 4.89 -33.39 2.61
C LEU A 442 5.90 -34.50 2.92
N LEU A 443 6.90 -34.24 3.78
CA LEU A 443 8.01 -35.17 4.07
C LEU A 443 7.90 -35.86 5.44
N GLY A 444 6.90 -35.52 6.25
CA GLY A 444 6.77 -36.06 7.61
C GLY A 444 7.95 -35.66 8.51
N TRP A 445 8.39 -36.58 9.39
CA TRP A 445 9.45 -36.35 10.37
C TRP A 445 10.81 -35.99 9.75
N SER A 446 11.07 -36.39 8.50
CA SER A 446 12.30 -36.05 7.78
C SER A 446 12.45 -34.54 7.51
N SER A 447 11.36 -33.78 7.58
CA SER A 447 11.36 -32.31 7.46
C SER A 447 12.18 -31.61 8.57
N ILE A 448 12.29 -32.22 9.75
CA ILE A 448 12.96 -31.62 10.92
C ILE A 448 14.45 -31.41 10.66
N ILE A 449 15.09 -32.31 9.92
CA ILE A 449 16.51 -32.20 9.55
C ILE A 449 16.73 -30.95 8.67
N GLY A 450 15.83 -30.70 7.71
CA GLY A 450 15.86 -29.51 6.87
C GLY A 450 15.65 -28.22 7.67
N VAL A 451 14.70 -28.21 8.60
CA VAL A 451 14.44 -27.06 9.50
C VAL A 451 15.63 -26.79 10.42
N ALA A 452 16.24 -27.82 10.98
CA ALA A 452 17.44 -27.71 11.81
C ALA A 452 18.62 -27.12 11.01
N MET A 453 18.85 -27.61 9.79
CA MET A 453 19.89 -27.08 8.90
C MET A 453 19.64 -25.61 8.54
N MET A 454 18.38 -25.24 8.24
CA MET A 454 17.99 -23.86 7.96
C MET A 454 18.26 -22.93 9.16
N THR A 455 17.93 -23.39 10.37
CA THR A 455 18.15 -22.63 11.61
C THR A 455 19.64 -22.38 11.87
N ILE A 456 20.47 -23.39 11.64
CA ILE A 456 21.94 -23.27 11.73
C ILE A 456 22.46 -22.27 10.68
N CYS A 457 21.93 -22.30 9.47
CA CYS A 457 22.28 -21.35 8.40
C CYS A 457 21.90 -19.91 8.75
N LEU A 458 20.74 -19.68 9.38
CA LEU A 458 20.36 -18.35 9.90
C LEU A 458 21.32 -17.86 10.98
N TRP A 459 21.79 -18.75 11.85
CA TRP A 459 22.74 -18.41 12.92
C TRP A 459 24.12 -18.03 12.36
N SER A 460 24.61 -18.74 11.33
CA SER A 460 25.87 -18.39 10.66
C SER A 460 25.77 -17.04 9.94
N ASN A 461 24.64 -16.77 9.28
CA ASN A 461 24.35 -15.49 8.63
C ASN A 461 24.39 -14.30 9.61
N LYS A 462 23.94 -14.47 10.86
CA LYS A 462 24.03 -13.42 11.90
C LYS A 462 25.48 -13.01 12.18
N LYS A 463 26.40 -13.98 12.29
CA LYS A 463 27.83 -13.72 12.54
C LYS A 463 28.47 -13.02 11.36
N LEU A 464 28.15 -13.46 10.14
CA LEU A 464 28.61 -12.85 8.90
C LEU A 464 28.12 -11.39 8.78
N THR A 465 26.84 -11.16 9.03
CA THR A 465 26.24 -9.82 8.97
C THR A 465 26.86 -8.87 9.98
N ARG A 466 27.17 -9.33 11.20
CA ARG A 466 27.90 -8.52 12.19
C ARG A 466 29.30 -8.13 11.71
N ARG A 467 30.02 -9.03 11.02
CA ARG A 467 31.34 -8.73 10.45
C ARG A 467 31.24 -7.72 9.31
N ILE A 468 30.31 -7.91 8.39
CA ILE A 468 30.00 -6.96 7.32
C ILE A 468 29.62 -5.59 7.91
N GLY A 469 28.79 -5.60 8.95
CA GLY A 469 28.46 -4.49 9.86
C GLY A 469 29.65 -3.62 10.25
N ARG A 470 30.66 -4.27 10.83
CA ARG A 470 31.88 -3.61 11.32
C ARG A 470 32.75 -3.08 10.18
N LEU A 471 32.88 -3.83 9.09
CA LEU A 471 33.69 -3.43 7.94
C LEU A 471 33.09 -2.24 7.20
N GLN A 472 31.78 -2.25 6.94
CA GLN A 472 31.13 -1.11 6.28
C GLN A 472 31.18 0.16 7.13
N LYS A 473 31.11 0.07 8.47
CA LYS A 473 31.33 1.23 9.36
C LYS A 473 32.72 1.86 9.16
N ARG A 474 33.77 1.04 9.03
CA ARG A 474 35.14 1.53 8.76
C ARG A 474 35.23 2.17 7.37
N VAL A 475 34.62 1.55 6.36
CA VAL A 475 34.59 2.09 4.98
C VAL A 475 33.82 3.40 4.90
N LYS A 476 32.67 3.53 5.58
CA LYS A 476 31.89 4.78 5.63
C LYS A 476 32.70 5.89 6.29
N LYS A 477 33.34 5.62 7.44
CA LYS A 477 34.20 6.60 8.13
C LYS A 477 35.34 7.12 7.22
N ALA A 478 36.08 6.21 6.58
CA ALA A 478 37.17 6.60 5.68
C ALA A 478 36.68 7.35 4.44
N ARG A 479 35.49 7.02 3.93
CA ARG A 479 34.87 7.76 2.82
C ARG A 479 34.47 9.16 3.25
N ASP A 480 33.87 9.31 4.42
CA ASP A 480 33.40 10.61 4.94
C ASP A 480 34.59 11.54 5.20
N GLU A 481 35.68 11.02 5.79
CA GLU A 481 36.95 11.75 5.94
C GLU A 481 37.49 12.24 4.58
N ARG A 482 37.54 11.35 3.58
CA ARG A 482 37.96 11.70 2.21
C ARG A 482 37.08 12.78 1.57
N VAL A 483 35.75 12.66 1.68
CA VAL A 483 34.82 13.62 1.06
C VAL A 483 34.93 14.97 1.75
N GLY A 484 35.13 14.98 3.08
CA GLY A 484 35.42 16.20 3.85
C GLY A 484 36.65 16.93 3.33
N GLU A 485 37.78 16.24 3.20
CA GLU A 485 39.01 16.83 2.65
C GLU A 485 38.81 17.38 1.23
N ILE A 486 38.08 16.67 0.37
CA ILE A 486 37.77 17.15 -1.00
C ILE A 486 36.92 18.44 -0.94
N PHE A 487 35.94 18.52 -0.04
CA PHE A 487 35.10 19.71 0.10
C PHE A 487 35.89 20.92 0.63
N GLU A 488 36.78 20.72 1.59
CA GLU A 488 37.69 21.76 2.08
C GLU A 488 38.58 22.29 0.95
N LEU A 489 39.10 21.39 0.10
CA LEU A 489 39.88 21.76 -1.08
C LEU A 489 39.06 22.54 -2.11
N LEU A 490 37.81 22.14 -2.36
CA LEU A 490 36.93 22.85 -3.31
C LEU A 490 36.56 24.25 -2.80
N HIS A 491 36.31 24.40 -1.50
CA HIS A 491 36.08 25.72 -0.91
C HIS A 491 37.33 26.60 -0.93
N ALA A 492 38.52 26.01 -0.76
CA ALA A 492 39.80 26.72 -0.81
C ALA A 492 40.40 26.84 -2.22
N VAL A 493 39.71 26.36 -3.28
CA VAL A 493 40.29 26.22 -4.63
C VAL A 493 40.84 27.52 -5.19
N ARG A 494 40.18 28.65 -4.90
CA ARG A 494 40.61 29.98 -5.36
C ARG A 494 41.91 30.43 -4.68
N MET A 495 42.06 30.16 -3.37
CA MET A 495 43.28 30.43 -2.60
C MET A 495 44.42 29.52 -3.05
N ILE A 496 44.16 28.23 -3.23
CA ILE A 496 45.15 27.23 -3.67
C ILE A 496 45.72 27.60 -5.05
N LYS A 497 44.86 28.07 -5.97
CA LYS A 497 45.28 28.58 -7.29
C LYS A 497 46.08 29.87 -7.20
N MET A 498 45.69 30.79 -6.32
CA MET A 498 46.37 32.09 -6.17
C MET A 498 47.81 31.95 -5.62
N PHE A 499 48.04 30.95 -4.76
CA PHE A 499 49.36 30.68 -4.17
C PHE A 499 50.15 29.57 -4.87
N ALA A 500 49.65 29.04 -6.00
CA ALA A 500 50.25 27.91 -6.73
C ALA A 500 50.56 26.68 -5.84
N TRP A 501 49.76 26.47 -4.79
CA TRP A 501 49.92 25.36 -3.84
C TRP A 501 49.46 24.01 -4.38
N GLU A 502 49.07 23.95 -5.65
CA GLU A 502 48.58 22.75 -6.33
C GLU A 502 49.54 21.56 -6.17
N ARG A 503 50.87 21.77 -6.27
CA ARG A 503 51.86 20.69 -6.15
C ARG A 503 51.94 20.09 -4.74
N SER A 504 51.93 20.92 -3.70
CA SER A 504 51.96 20.44 -2.31
C SER A 504 50.69 19.69 -1.91
N PHE A 505 49.54 20.11 -2.45
CA PHE A 505 48.28 19.39 -2.26
C PHE A 505 48.17 18.12 -3.11
N HIS A 506 48.76 18.12 -4.31
CA HIS A 506 48.83 16.96 -5.18
C HIS A 506 49.63 15.82 -4.53
N GLU A 507 50.72 16.12 -3.82
CA GLU A 507 51.49 15.13 -3.04
C GLU A 507 50.64 14.50 -1.92
N ARG A 508 49.80 15.31 -1.24
CA ARG A 508 48.91 14.85 -0.17
C ARG A 508 47.77 13.94 -0.68
N LEU A 509 47.25 14.23 -1.87
CA LEU A 509 46.29 13.39 -2.62
C LEU A 509 46.94 12.11 -3.20
N MET A 510 48.21 12.20 -3.62
CA MET A 510 48.95 11.05 -4.13
C MET A 510 49.29 10.06 -3.02
N PHE A 511 49.48 10.47 -1.77
CA PHE A 511 49.72 9.53 -0.65
C PHE A 511 48.51 8.62 -0.36
N THR A 512 47.29 9.15 -0.41
CA THR A 512 46.04 8.36 -0.27
C THR A 512 45.79 7.46 -1.49
N LEU A 513 46.16 7.92 -2.70
CA LEU A 513 46.18 7.08 -3.90
C LEU A 513 47.28 6.01 -3.86
N PHE A 514 48.43 6.29 -3.24
CA PHE A 514 49.58 5.39 -3.10
C PHE A 514 49.34 4.29 -2.06
N ALA A 515 48.61 4.58 -0.98
CA ALA A 515 48.13 3.56 -0.03
C ALA A 515 47.11 2.60 -0.67
N PHE A 516 46.28 3.11 -1.59
CA PHE A 516 45.39 2.27 -2.41
C PHE A 516 46.15 1.52 -3.52
N ALA A 517 47.16 2.15 -4.12
CA ALA A 517 48.01 1.54 -5.13
C ALA A 517 48.89 0.44 -4.53
N SER A 518 49.47 0.60 -3.33
CA SER A 518 50.27 -0.45 -2.68
C SER A 518 49.43 -1.66 -2.26
N PHE A 519 48.16 -1.45 -1.91
CA PHE A 519 47.18 -2.52 -1.70
C PHE A 519 46.79 -3.23 -3.02
N THR A 520 46.87 -2.54 -4.16
CA THR A 520 46.52 -3.07 -5.50
C THR A 520 47.74 -3.68 -6.23
N PHE A 521 48.94 -3.13 -6.03
CA PHE A 521 50.20 -3.54 -6.67
C PHE A 521 50.78 -4.84 -6.10
N GLY A 522 50.26 -5.33 -4.96
CA GLY A 522 50.54 -6.70 -4.51
C GLY A 522 50.12 -7.80 -5.49
N PHE A 523 49.31 -7.46 -6.53
CA PHE A 523 48.81 -8.40 -7.55
C PHE A 523 49.14 -8.01 -9.01
N ASN A 524 50.11 -7.12 -9.25
CA ASN A 524 50.82 -6.93 -10.54
C ASN A 524 49.95 -6.94 -11.83
N ASN A 525 49.13 -5.91 -12.10
CA ASN A 525 48.48 -5.73 -13.40
C ASN A 525 48.37 -4.25 -13.83
N VAL A 526 48.70 -3.96 -15.10
CA VAL A 526 48.74 -2.60 -15.68
C VAL A 526 47.33 -2.14 -16.11
N LEU A 527 46.88 -0.98 -15.57
CA LEU A 527 45.55 -0.41 -15.78
C LEU A 527 45.54 0.64 -16.91
N THR A 528 44.92 0.32 -18.05
CA THR A 528 44.62 1.24 -19.16
C THR A 528 43.27 1.96 -18.94
N PRO A 529 43.06 3.20 -19.42
CA PRO A 529 41.82 3.97 -19.22
C PRO A 529 40.55 3.21 -19.62
N SER A 530 40.62 2.46 -20.73
CA SER A 530 39.53 1.58 -21.16
C SER A 530 39.20 0.50 -20.11
N ARG A 531 40.20 -0.17 -19.52
CA ARG A 531 39.98 -1.15 -18.45
C ARG A 531 39.46 -0.51 -17.17
N THR A 532 39.89 0.72 -16.84
CA THR A 532 39.46 1.45 -15.63
C THR A 532 38.02 1.95 -15.70
N PHE A 533 37.56 2.47 -16.85
CA PHE A 533 36.17 2.90 -17.01
C PHE A 533 35.21 1.71 -17.14
N THR A 534 35.62 0.63 -17.83
CA THR A 534 34.82 -0.61 -17.90
C THR A 534 34.75 -1.31 -16.53
N SER A 535 35.82 -1.30 -15.74
CA SER A 535 35.81 -1.82 -14.36
C SER A 535 35.06 -0.92 -13.38
N LEU A 536 35.10 0.41 -13.51
CA LEU A 536 34.28 1.34 -12.71
C LEU A 536 32.78 1.18 -13.00
N ALA A 537 32.43 0.97 -14.27
CA ALA A 537 31.07 0.63 -14.68
C ALA A 537 30.65 -0.74 -14.10
N LEU A 538 31.48 -1.79 -14.24
CA LEU A 538 31.25 -3.11 -13.64
C LEU A 538 31.18 -3.07 -12.10
N PHE A 539 31.97 -2.23 -11.43
CA PHE A 539 31.92 -2.01 -9.98
C PHE A 539 30.64 -1.29 -9.57
N ASN A 540 30.16 -0.32 -10.37
CA ASN A 540 28.86 0.31 -10.15
C ASN A 540 27.68 -0.65 -10.43
N THR A 541 27.85 -1.64 -11.31
CA THR A 541 26.87 -2.71 -11.55
C THR A 541 26.91 -3.79 -10.45
N LEU A 542 28.08 -4.14 -9.92
CA LEU A 542 28.29 -5.07 -8.80
C LEU A 542 27.94 -4.45 -7.43
N LYS A 543 27.87 -3.12 -7.34
CA LYS A 543 27.52 -2.37 -6.13
C LYS A 543 26.09 -2.63 -5.67
N GLN A 544 25.14 -2.75 -6.60
CA GLN A 544 23.73 -2.95 -6.28
C GLN A 544 23.45 -4.31 -5.62
N PRO A 545 23.93 -5.47 -6.13
CA PRO A 545 23.71 -6.77 -5.48
C PRO A 545 24.39 -6.93 -4.11
N LEU A 546 25.57 -6.32 -3.91
CA LEU A 546 26.33 -6.36 -2.64
C LEU A 546 25.75 -5.47 -1.54
N GLN A 547 24.85 -4.53 -1.87
CA GLN A 547 24.20 -3.62 -0.92
C GLN A 547 22.95 -4.23 -0.30
N ILE A 548 22.16 -5.01 -1.03
CA ILE A 548 20.79 -5.34 -0.62
C ILE A 548 20.72 -6.25 0.62
N LEU A 549 21.65 -7.21 0.77
CA LEU A 549 21.60 -8.17 1.90
C LEU A 549 22.03 -7.58 3.25
N PRO A 550 23.10 -6.75 3.33
CA PRO A 550 23.45 -6.05 4.56
C PRO A 550 22.46 -4.93 4.90
N ASN A 551 21.84 -4.28 3.91
CA ASN A 551 20.99 -3.11 4.09
C ASN A 551 19.84 -3.32 5.09
N LEU A 552 19.15 -4.47 5.07
CA LEU A 552 18.04 -4.71 6.00
C LEU A 552 18.48 -4.71 7.48
N VAL A 553 19.69 -5.20 7.78
CA VAL A 553 20.23 -5.19 9.14
C VAL A 553 20.82 -3.83 9.50
N PHE A 554 21.38 -3.09 8.52
CA PHE A 554 21.80 -1.71 8.72
C PHE A 554 20.63 -0.77 8.95
N GLU A 555 19.52 -0.93 8.23
CA GLU A 555 18.30 -0.14 8.41
C GLU A 555 17.71 -0.36 9.79
N LEU A 556 17.69 -1.60 10.31
CA LEU A 556 17.23 -1.89 11.67
C LEU A 556 18.09 -1.21 12.75
N VAL A 557 19.42 -1.30 12.63
CA VAL A 557 20.35 -0.66 13.60
C VAL A 557 20.38 0.86 13.42
N GLY A 558 20.25 1.33 12.18
CA GLY A 558 20.23 2.74 11.79
C GLY A 558 18.96 3.43 12.26
N LEU A 559 17.80 2.77 12.17
CA LEU A 559 16.51 3.28 12.62
C LEU A 559 16.57 3.76 14.07
N GLY A 560 17.06 2.93 14.99
CA GLY A 560 17.12 3.31 16.40
C GLY A 560 18.01 4.53 16.65
N VAL A 561 19.08 4.69 15.89
CA VAL A 561 19.96 5.87 15.98
C VAL A 561 19.31 7.10 15.34
N ALA A 562 18.65 6.93 14.19
CA ALA A 562 17.94 7.99 13.47
C ALA A 562 16.75 8.54 14.29
N VAL A 563 15.89 7.65 14.79
CA VAL A 563 14.75 8.01 15.65
C VAL A 563 15.24 8.75 16.90
N ASN A 564 16.21 8.20 17.63
CA ASN A 564 16.77 8.87 18.82
C ASN A 564 17.38 10.24 18.49
N ARG A 565 17.94 10.41 17.29
CA ARG A 565 18.56 11.68 16.88
C ARG A 565 17.50 12.73 16.54
N ILE A 566 16.46 12.37 15.81
CA ILE A 566 15.33 13.27 15.53
C ILE A 566 14.59 13.60 16.83
N GLU A 567 14.35 12.62 17.70
CA GLU A 567 13.67 12.86 18.97
C GLU A 567 14.44 13.83 19.88
N ARG A 568 15.76 13.66 20.00
CA ARG A 568 16.62 14.63 20.71
C ARG A 568 16.57 16.01 20.08
N PHE A 569 16.56 16.09 18.74
CA PHE A 569 16.44 17.36 18.02
C PHE A 569 15.10 18.05 18.27
N LEU A 570 13.99 17.29 18.28
CA LEU A 570 12.67 17.82 18.59
C LEU A 570 12.54 18.34 20.03
N GLN A 571 13.34 17.78 20.95
CA GLN A 571 13.41 18.21 22.35
C GLN A 571 14.34 19.41 22.59
N GLU A 572 15.08 19.89 21.58
CA GLU A 572 15.93 21.09 21.73
C GLU A 572 15.08 22.33 22.05
N VAL A 573 15.67 23.30 22.74
CA VAL A 573 14.96 24.49 23.23
C VAL A 573 14.51 25.36 22.06
N ASP A 574 13.20 25.63 21.99
CA ASP A 574 12.63 26.57 21.05
C ASP A 574 12.94 28.03 21.47
N VAL A 575 13.07 28.92 20.48
CA VAL A 575 13.03 30.36 20.74
C VAL A 575 11.67 30.67 21.33
N GLN A 576 11.64 31.03 22.61
CA GLN A 576 10.42 31.56 23.22
C GLN A 576 10.01 32.82 22.44
N THR A 577 8.88 32.74 21.77
CA THR A 577 8.15 33.89 21.21
C THR A 577 7.23 34.47 22.29
N ASP A 578 7.76 34.61 23.52
CA ASP A 578 7.14 35.51 24.48
C ASP A 578 7.33 36.90 23.90
N ASN A 579 6.32 37.32 23.14
CA ASN A 579 6.27 38.53 22.34
C ASN A 579 6.84 39.72 23.12
N PRO A 580 7.87 40.46 22.63
CA PRO A 580 7.77 41.89 22.79
C PRO A 580 6.45 42.28 22.11
N VAL A 581 5.56 42.93 22.86
CA VAL A 581 4.24 43.35 22.38
C VAL A 581 4.44 44.24 21.15
N PHE A 582 4.44 43.66 19.95
CA PHE A 582 4.20 44.39 18.71
C PHE A 582 2.69 44.64 18.66
N SER A 583 2.19 45.48 19.56
CA SER A 583 0.84 46.02 19.45
C SER A 583 0.80 46.83 18.16
N ALA A 584 -0.05 46.42 17.21
CA ALA A 584 -0.28 47.15 15.97
C ALA A 584 -0.83 48.57 16.20
N ASP A 585 -1.28 48.88 17.41
CA ASP A 585 -1.63 50.22 17.88
C ASP A 585 -0.37 50.91 18.47
N LEU A 586 0.61 51.20 17.61
CA LEU A 586 1.67 52.13 17.96
C LEU A 586 1.09 53.55 17.98
N GLY A 587 0.66 54.03 19.15
CA GLY A 587 0.40 55.45 19.35
C GLY A 587 1.67 56.29 19.15
N ASP A 588 1.52 57.61 18.99
CA ASP A 588 2.63 58.57 18.74
C ASP A 588 3.76 58.56 19.79
N ASN A 589 3.60 57.84 20.91
CA ASN A 589 4.56 57.72 22.01
C ASN A 589 5.26 56.35 22.10
N THR A 590 5.46 55.66 20.98
CA THR A 590 6.13 54.35 21.02
C THR A 590 7.64 54.51 21.11
N THR A 591 8.25 54.04 22.20
CA THR A 591 9.72 54.00 22.37
C THR A 591 10.24 52.61 22.02
N ILE A 592 11.24 52.57 21.13
CA ILE A 592 11.94 51.32 20.77
C ILE A 592 13.26 51.34 21.52
N GLY A 593 13.53 50.38 22.39
CA GLY A 593 14.73 50.42 23.21
C GLY A 593 14.92 49.20 24.10
N PHE A 594 16.03 49.20 24.81
CA PHE A 594 16.35 48.24 25.86
C PHE A 594 16.32 48.98 27.20
N THR A 595 15.69 48.40 28.22
CA THR A 595 15.68 48.96 29.58
C THR A 595 16.34 47.98 30.53
N LYS A 596 17.56 48.29 31.00
CA LYS A 596 18.38 47.42 31.87
C LYS A 596 18.40 45.96 31.41
N ALA A 597 18.60 45.74 30.10
CA ALA A 597 18.53 44.42 29.51
C ALA A 597 19.89 43.71 29.56
N ASP A 598 19.89 42.46 30.03
CA ASP A 598 21.03 41.56 29.94
C ASP A 598 20.82 40.59 28.77
N ILE A 599 21.71 40.65 27.77
CA ILE A 599 21.60 39.87 26.53
C ILE A 599 22.81 38.95 26.39
N ALA A 600 22.55 37.65 26.25
CA ALA A 600 23.57 36.63 26.05
C ALA A 600 23.13 35.63 24.98
N TRP A 601 24.09 35.10 24.22
CA TRP A 601 23.83 34.08 23.20
C TRP A 601 23.42 32.73 23.81
N ASN A 602 23.95 32.37 24.98
CA ASN A 602 23.68 31.10 25.65
C ASN A 602 22.93 31.31 26.97
N GLN A 603 22.10 30.33 27.38
CA GLN A 603 21.57 30.33 28.74
C GLN A 603 22.73 30.06 29.70
N MET A 604 22.90 30.94 30.70
CA MET A 604 23.99 30.95 31.67
C MET A 604 24.48 29.54 32.00
N ASN A 605 25.66 29.20 31.50
CA ASN A 605 26.36 27.99 31.89
C ASN A 605 26.84 28.22 33.34
N PRO A 606 26.44 27.42 34.35
CA PRO A 606 26.81 27.64 35.75
C PRO A 606 28.31 27.41 36.05
N ARG A 607 29.16 27.29 35.03
CA ARG A 607 30.60 26.98 35.14
C ARG A 607 31.53 28.03 34.52
N GLY A 608 31.06 29.26 34.31
CA GLY A 608 31.94 30.43 34.21
C GLY A 608 33.01 30.39 33.11
N LEU A 609 32.64 29.99 31.88
CA LEU A 609 33.44 30.33 30.71
C LEU A 609 33.00 31.72 30.23
N ASN A 610 33.95 32.63 30.02
CA ASN A 610 33.77 34.01 29.56
C ASN A 610 33.05 34.06 28.20
N GLU A 611 31.74 33.88 28.19
CA GLU A 611 30.90 34.20 27.04
C GLU A 611 30.58 35.71 27.07
N PHE A 612 30.58 36.33 25.90
CA PHE A 612 30.23 37.74 25.75
C PHE A 612 28.76 37.96 26.15
N ILE A 613 28.54 38.80 27.16
CA ILE A 613 27.22 39.19 27.65
C ILE A 613 27.16 40.70 27.58
N LEU A 614 26.16 41.24 26.88
CA LEU A 614 25.79 42.64 27.01
C LEU A 614 25.02 42.77 28.32
N LYS A 615 25.55 43.55 29.26
CA LYS A 615 24.94 43.74 30.58
C LYS A 615 24.34 45.14 30.70
N GLU A 616 23.21 45.22 31.39
CA GLU A 616 22.51 46.45 31.76
C GLU A 616 22.33 47.42 30.58
N VAL A 617 21.96 46.90 29.41
CA VAL A 617 21.75 47.73 28.22
C VAL A 617 20.51 48.61 28.45
N ASP A 618 20.74 49.92 28.52
CA ASP A 618 19.72 50.95 28.71
C ASP A 618 19.83 51.96 27.56
N LEU A 619 19.13 51.71 26.46
CA LEU A 619 19.23 52.47 25.21
C LEU A 619 17.84 52.70 24.61
N GLU A 620 17.56 53.93 24.18
CA GLU A 620 16.31 54.28 23.48
C GLU A 620 16.59 54.79 22.07
N PHE A 621 15.77 54.36 21.11
CA PHE A 621 15.86 54.71 19.70
C PHE A 621 14.65 55.54 19.27
N PRO A 622 14.86 56.77 18.76
CA PRO A 622 13.78 57.62 18.28
C PRO A 622 13.15 57.07 16.98
N VAL A 623 11.83 56.98 16.94
CA VAL A 623 11.08 56.53 15.75
C VAL A 623 11.25 57.53 14.59
N GLY A 624 11.58 57.04 13.40
CA GLY A 624 11.72 57.86 12.18
C GLY A 624 13.03 58.66 12.07
N LYS A 625 13.98 58.48 12.98
CA LYS A 625 15.32 59.10 12.92
C LYS A 625 16.40 58.04 12.76
N LEU A 626 17.56 58.44 12.25
CA LEU A 626 18.73 57.56 12.12
C LEU A 626 19.44 57.42 13.46
N SER A 627 19.59 56.18 13.92
CA SER A 627 20.41 55.82 15.07
C SER A 627 21.74 55.24 14.59
N VAL A 628 22.85 55.67 15.18
CA VAL A 628 24.19 55.11 14.92
C VAL A 628 24.60 54.34 16.16
N ILE A 629 24.84 53.03 16.00
CA ILE A 629 25.20 52.09 17.07
C ILE A 629 26.61 51.58 16.83
#